data_AF-A0A9W9Y7G5-F1
#
_entry.id   AF-A0A9W9Y7G5-F1
#
_cell.length_a   1.000
_cell.length_b   1.000
_cell.length_c   1.000
_cell.angle_alpha   90.00
_cell.angle_beta   90.00
_cell.angle_gamma   90.00
#
_symmetry.space_group_name_H-M   'P 1'
#
loop_
_entity.id
_entity.type
_entity.pdbx_description
1 polymer ?
#
loop_
_entity_poly.entity_id
_entity_poly.type
_entity_poly.pdbx_seq_one_letter_code
_entity_poly.pdbx_strand_id
1 'polypeptide(L)'
;MTAEEEDPGSDIDVPKFSFEVNDPYILLSDRGDKSYTFHWRVYLHQIPTSGSTYHLLNDIDPTIWRFEHLPDQHVIYDSSLLTAQKIGMLNPTLHLAFLERLHQIPIVDSV
;
A
#
# COMPACT_ATOMS: atom_id res chain seq x y z
N MET A 1 -10.42 46.08 -20.67
CA MET A 1 -10.29 44.92 -21.57
C MET A 1 -9.21 44.06 -20.95
N THR A 2 -9.67 43.01 -20.27
CA THR A 2 -8.92 42.10 -19.40
C THR A 2 -8.15 41.08 -20.21
N ALA A 3 -6.95 40.74 -19.74
CA ALA A 3 -6.39 39.40 -19.81
C ALA A 3 -5.33 39.32 -18.70
N GLU A 4 -5.75 38.86 -17.52
CA GLU A 4 -4.82 38.27 -16.56
C GLU A 4 -4.48 36.88 -17.12
N GLU A 5 -3.18 36.62 -17.31
CA GLU A 5 -2.69 35.28 -17.60
C GLU A 5 -2.99 34.41 -16.39
N GLU A 6 -3.92 33.46 -16.54
CA GLU A 6 -4.08 32.38 -15.59
C GLU A 6 -2.81 31.50 -15.67
N ASP A 7 -2.06 31.51 -14.58
CA ASP A 7 -1.02 30.53 -14.28
C ASP A 7 -1.66 29.13 -14.33
N PRO A 8 -1.30 28.26 -15.28
CA PRO A 8 -1.91 26.94 -15.38
C PRO A 8 -1.40 26.16 -14.18
N GLY A 9 -2.28 26.07 -13.17
CA GLY A 9 -2.01 25.50 -11.86
C GLY A 9 -1.06 24.32 -11.97
N SER A 10 0.10 24.45 -11.34
CA SER A 10 0.89 23.30 -10.97
C SER A 10 -0.04 22.42 -10.14
N ASP A 11 -0.54 21.35 -10.74
CA ASP A 11 -1.17 20.23 -10.06
C ASP A 11 -0.13 19.72 -9.06
N ILE A 12 -0.12 20.33 -7.88
CA ILE A 12 0.54 19.75 -6.71
C ILE A 12 -0.16 18.41 -6.56
N ASP A 13 0.55 17.32 -6.83
CA ASP A 13 0.09 15.93 -6.71
C ASP A 13 -0.71 15.76 -5.42
N VAL A 14 -2.02 15.96 -5.51
CA VAL A 14 -2.90 15.82 -4.36
C VAL A 14 -2.89 14.33 -4.06
N PRO A 15 -2.55 13.92 -2.82
CA PRO A 15 -2.56 12.51 -2.46
C PRO A 15 -3.90 11.90 -2.85
N LYS A 16 -3.86 10.92 -3.76
CA LYS A 16 -5.06 10.25 -4.28
C LYS A 16 -5.83 9.56 -3.15
N PHE A 17 -5.13 9.22 -2.07
CA PHE A 17 -5.67 8.57 -0.89
C PHE A 17 -5.18 9.27 0.38
N SER A 18 -6.09 9.44 1.34
CA SER A 18 -5.77 9.85 2.71
C SER A 18 -5.71 8.61 3.62
N PHE A 19 -4.60 8.44 4.32
CA PHE A 19 -4.42 7.36 5.29
C PHE A 19 -4.42 7.93 6.72
N GLU A 20 -5.03 7.19 7.65
CA GLU A 20 -5.05 7.51 9.07
C GLU A 20 -3.86 6.84 9.75
N VAL A 21 -3.19 7.57 10.63
CA VAL A 21 -1.98 7.07 11.29
C VAL A 21 -2.36 5.97 12.28
N ASN A 22 -1.58 4.90 12.26
CA ASN A 22 -1.73 3.65 13.01
C ASN A 22 -2.78 2.69 12.47
N ASP A 23 -3.26 2.90 11.25
CA ASP A 23 -4.31 2.07 10.69
C ASP A 23 -3.74 1.10 9.63
N PRO A 24 -4.09 -0.20 9.72
CA PRO A 24 -3.84 -1.15 8.64
C PRO A 24 -4.88 -1.04 7.51
N TYR A 25 -4.39 -1.22 6.29
CA TYR A 25 -5.13 -1.17 5.03
C TYR A 25 -4.83 -2.40 4.19
N ILE A 26 -5.84 -2.87 3.45
CA ILE A 26 -5.65 -3.73 2.29
C ILE A 26 -5.60 -2.84 1.06
N LEU A 27 -4.49 -2.92 0.32
CA LEU A 27 -4.26 -2.16 -0.90
C LEU A 27 -4.42 -3.05 -2.12
N LEU A 28 -4.99 -2.48 -3.18
CA LEU A 28 -5.07 -3.09 -4.50
C LEU A 28 -4.47 -2.14 -5.53
N SER A 29 -3.41 -2.57 -6.21
CA SER A 29 -2.80 -1.83 -7.32
C SER A 29 -2.95 -2.58 -8.65
N ASP A 30 -3.04 -1.82 -9.74
CA ASP A 30 -2.86 -2.33 -11.09
C ASP A 30 -1.38 -2.63 -11.36
N ARG A 31 -1.05 -3.77 -11.98
CA ARG A 31 0.33 -4.10 -12.38
C ARG A 31 0.69 -3.60 -13.79
N GLY A 32 -0.30 -3.22 -14.60
CA GLY A 32 -0.14 -2.53 -15.90
C GLY A 32 0.53 -3.35 -17.02
N ASP A 33 1.27 -4.40 -16.70
CA ASP A 33 2.06 -5.20 -17.65
C ASP A 33 1.20 -6.19 -18.46
N LYS A 34 0.04 -6.59 -17.92
CA LYS A 34 -0.92 -7.50 -18.54
C LYS A 34 -2.35 -7.09 -18.18
N SER A 35 -3.32 -7.41 -19.04
CA SER A 35 -4.73 -7.16 -18.72
C SER A 35 -5.14 -7.93 -17.46
N TYR A 36 -5.78 -7.24 -16.52
CA TYR A 36 -6.34 -7.81 -15.29
C TYR A 36 -5.31 -8.43 -14.32
N THR A 37 -4.05 -7.96 -14.33
CA THR A 37 -3.08 -8.30 -13.28
C THR A 37 -3.14 -7.28 -12.16
N PHE A 38 -3.35 -7.77 -10.94
CA PHE A 38 -3.48 -6.94 -9.75
C PHE A 38 -2.45 -7.32 -8.69
N HIS A 39 -2.09 -6.35 -7.86
CA HIS A 39 -1.21 -6.55 -6.71
C HIS A 39 -1.96 -6.22 -5.41
N TRP A 40 -2.07 -7.21 -4.52
CA TRP A 40 -2.59 -7.04 -3.18
C TRP A 40 -1.46 -6.82 -2.18
N ARG A 41 -1.63 -5.84 -1.29
CA ARG A 41 -0.65 -5.55 -0.22
C ARG A 41 -1.37 -5.28 1.10
N VAL A 42 -0.76 -5.68 2.21
CA VAL A 42 -1.16 -5.18 3.53
C VAL A 42 -0.26 -4.02 3.88
N TYR A 43 -0.82 -2.89 4.25
CA TYR A 43 -0.07 -1.68 4.58
C TYR A 43 -0.48 -1.17 5.96
N LEU A 44 0.50 -0.91 6.82
CA LEU A 44 0.27 -0.21 8.09
C LEU A 44 0.81 1.21 7.95
N HIS A 45 -0.08 2.19 7.98
CA HIS A 45 0.32 3.59 7.96
C HIS A 45 0.82 3.97 9.36
N GLN A 46 2.08 4.37 9.51
CA GLN A 46 2.70 4.56 10.84
C GLN A 46 3.00 6.02 11.16
N ILE A 47 3.24 6.84 10.14
CA ILE A 47 3.40 8.29 10.24
C ILE A 47 2.72 8.96 9.04
N PRO A 48 2.42 10.27 9.08
CA PRO A 48 1.59 10.93 8.05
C PRO A 48 2.06 10.78 6.60
N THR A 49 3.34 10.49 6.37
CA THR A 49 3.94 10.37 5.05
C THR A 49 4.43 8.97 4.72
N SER A 50 4.38 8.01 5.66
CA SER A 50 4.95 6.69 5.41
C SER A 50 4.42 5.60 6.36
N GLY A 51 4.74 4.37 6.00
CA GLY A 51 4.37 3.21 6.78
C GLY A 51 5.18 2.00 6.39
N SER A 52 4.65 0.83 6.76
CA SER A 52 5.23 -0.46 6.44
C SER A 52 4.30 -1.22 5.53
N THR A 53 4.85 -1.72 4.44
CA THR A 53 4.14 -2.64 3.55
C THR A 53 4.59 -4.07 3.83
N TYR A 54 3.62 -4.96 3.91
CA TYR A 54 3.78 -6.40 4.11
C TYR A 54 3.27 -7.10 2.86
N HIS A 55 4.21 -7.71 2.13
CA HIS A 55 3.96 -8.38 0.86
C HIS A 55 4.00 -9.89 1.02
N LEU A 56 3.10 -10.56 0.31
CA LEU A 56 3.21 -11.97 -0.01
C LEU A 56 3.44 -12.08 -1.52
N LEU A 57 4.64 -12.50 -1.93
CA LEU A 57 5.08 -12.51 -3.33
C LEU A 57 5.21 -13.93 -3.87
N ASN A 58 4.83 -14.12 -5.14
CA ASN A 58 5.09 -15.31 -5.95
C ASN A 58 5.70 -14.90 -7.30
N ASP A 59 6.97 -14.50 -7.30
CA ASP A 59 7.58 -13.73 -8.39
C ASP A 59 8.12 -14.58 -9.55
N ILE A 60 9.08 -15.48 -9.28
CA ILE A 60 9.84 -16.21 -10.30
C ILE A 60 9.25 -17.60 -10.53
N ASP A 61 8.85 -18.26 -9.44
CA ASP A 61 8.12 -19.52 -9.47
C ASP A 61 6.75 -19.27 -8.82
N PRO A 62 5.63 -19.43 -9.56
CA PRO A 62 4.30 -19.18 -9.01
C PRO A 62 3.94 -20.12 -7.84
N THR A 63 4.71 -21.18 -7.62
CA THR A 63 4.57 -22.13 -6.50
C THR A 63 5.38 -21.73 -5.27
N ILE A 64 6.33 -20.81 -5.40
CA ILE A 64 7.16 -20.35 -4.27
C ILE A 64 6.64 -19.01 -3.81
N TRP A 65 6.17 -18.99 -2.57
CA TRP A 65 5.67 -17.80 -1.92
C TRP A 65 6.67 -17.30 -0.87
N ARG A 66 6.85 -15.98 -0.78
CA ARG A 66 7.69 -15.34 0.25
C ARG A 66 7.00 -14.15 0.90
N PHE A 67 7.24 -13.98 2.19
CA PHE A 67 6.85 -12.79 2.92
C PHE A 67 7.97 -11.74 2.86
N GLU A 68 7.63 -10.51 2.52
CA GLU A 68 8.54 -9.36 2.62
C GLU A 68 7.91 -8.25 3.46
N HIS A 69 8.74 -7.57 4.24
CA HIS A 69 8.38 -6.36 4.97
C HIS A 69 9.32 -5.23 4.54
N LEU A 70 8.75 -4.15 4.00
CA LEU A 70 9.50 -3.02 3.46
C LEU A 70 8.89 -1.70 3.96
N PRO A 71 9.71 -0.69 4.31
CA PRO A 71 9.21 0.66 4.53
C PRO A 71 8.70 1.24 3.20
N ASP A 72 7.58 1.98 3.25
CA ASP A 72 6.96 2.59 2.08
C ASP A 72 6.59 4.05 2.36
N GLN A 73 7.24 4.95 1.62
CA GLN A 73 7.07 6.39 1.70
C GLN A 73 6.23 6.97 0.55
N HIS A 74 5.91 6.15 -0.46
CA HIS A 74 5.33 6.62 -1.71
C HIS A 74 3.92 6.09 -1.96
N VAL A 75 3.41 5.20 -1.10
CA VAL A 75 2.08 4.59 -1.26
C VAL A 75 0.95 5.62 -1.46
N ILE A 76 1.06 6.81 -0.85
CA ILE A 76 0.06 7.87 -0.94
C ILE A 76 0.05 8.59 -2.30
N TYR A 77 1.15 8.45 -3.06
CA TYR A 77 1.36 9.01 -4.39
C TYR A 77 1.34 7.94 -5.48
N ASP A 78 1.06 6.68 -5.13
CA ASP A 78 1.08 5.56 -6.06
C ASP A 78 -0.08 5.67 -7.05
N SER A 79 0.23 6.05 -8.29
CA SER A 79 -0.76 6.20 -9.37
C SER A 79 -1.41 4.87 -9.75
N SER A 80 -0.72 3.75 -9.52
CA SER A 80 -1.23 2.39 -9.76
C SER A 80 -2.23 1.93 -8.70
N LEU A 81 -2.29 2.60 -7.54
CA LEU A 81 -3.20 2.24 -6.46
C LEU A 81 -4.65 2.50 -6.87
N LEU A 82 -5.45 1.45 -6.90
CA LEU A 82 -6.86 1.46 -7.29
C LEU A 82 -7.78 1.64 -6.09
N THR A 83 -7.48 0.97 -4.97
CA THR A 83 -8.25 1.10 -3.72
C THR A 83 -7.39 0.82 -2.49
N ALA A 84 -7.78 1.44 -1.38
CA ALA A 84 -7.24 1.23 -0.05
C ALA A 84 -8.40 1.02 0.93
N GLN A 85 -8.60 -0.22 1.39
CA GLN A 85 -9.62 -0.56 2.37
C GLN A 85 -9.03 -0.56 3.77
N LYS A 86 -9.43 0.41 4.60
CA LYS A 86 -9.11 0.42 6.03
C LYS A 86 -9.70 -0.82 6.71
N ILE A 87 -8.89 -1.53 7.48
CA ILE A 87 -9.30 -2.74 8.23
C ILE A 87 -9.71 -2.36 9.65
N GLY A 88 -9.05 -1.36 10.24
CA GLY A 88 -9.32 -0.90 11.59
C GLY A 88 -8.22 0.05 12.08
N MET A 89 -8.27 0.40 13.36
CA MET A 89 -7.20 1.13 14.04
C MET A 89 -6.38 0.16 14.88
N LEU A 90 -5.05 0.22 14.76
CA LEU A 90 -4.13 -0.62 15.50
C LEU A 90 -3.36 0.22 16.51
N ASN A 91 -3.52 -0.05 17.80
CA ASN A 91 -2.74 0.64 18.83
C ASN A 91 -1.23 0.53 18.51
N PRO A 92 -0.44 1.63 18.56
CA PRO A 92 1.00 1.61 18.25
C PRO A 92 1.79 0.52 18.97
N THR A 93 1.40 0.19 20.22
CA THR A 93 2.04 -0.86 21.03
C THR A 93 1.92 -2.26 20.39
N LEU A 94 0.95 -2.45 19.50
CA LEU A 94 0.69 -3.71 18.81
C LEU A 94 1.37 -3.80 17.43
N HIS A 95 2.04 -2.77 16.94
CA HIS A 95 2.64 -2.77 15.60
C HIS A 95 3.67 -3.88 15.41
N LEU A 96 4.54 -4.10 16.41
CA LEU A 96 5.53 -5.19 16.36
C LEU A 96 4.85 -6.55 16.41
N ALA A 97 3.91 -6.75 17.35
CA ALA A 97 3.18 -8.01 17.47
C ALA A 97 2.38 -8.33 16.19
N PHE A 98 1.83 -7.31 15.53
CA PHE A 98 1.16 -7.45 14.24
C PHE A 98 2.12 -7.99 13.17
N LEU A 99 3.30 -7.39 13.04
CA LEU A 99 4.34 -7.87 12.13
C LEU A 99 4.78 -9.31 12.44
N GLU A 100 5.02 -9.63 13.71
CA GLU A 100 5.42 -10.97 14.13
C GLU A 100 4.35 -12.02 13.79
N ARG A 101 3.07 -11.66 13.90
CA ARG A 101 1.96 -12.54 13.50
C ARG A 101 1.86 -12.71 11.99
N LEU A 102 2.09 -11.66 11.21
CA LEU A 102 2.13 -11.78 9.75
C LEU A 102 3.24 -12.73 9.28
N HIS A 103 4.43 -12.68 9.91
CA HIS A 103 5.52 -13.62 9.63
C HIS A 103 5.20 -15.08 9.97
N GLN A 104 4.24 -15.33 10.86
CA GLN A 104 3.82 -16.67 11.25
C GLN A 104 2.72 -17.25 10.36
N ILE A 105 2.16 -16.47 9.42
CA ILE A 105 1.14 -16.97 8.50
C ILE A 105 1.78 -18.10 7.68
N PRO A 106 1.23 -19.33 7.75
CA PRO A 106 1.76 -20.44 6.98
C PRO A 106 1.69 -20.12 5.49
N ILE A 107 2.86 -20.13 4.86
CA ILE A 107 3.00 -20.00 3.43
C ILE A 107 3.04 -21.43 2.88
N VAL A 108 1.87 -22.06 2.82
CA VAL A 108 1.71 -23.39 2.24
C VAL A 108 0.67 -23.31 1.13
N ASP A 109 0.84 -24.11 0.09
CA ASP A 109 -0.20 -24.29 -0.91
C ASP A 109 -1.50 -24.70 -0.21
N SER A 110 -2.58 -23.97 -0.49
CA SER A 110 -3.91 -24.40 -0.09
C SER A 110 -4.23 -25.64 -0.91
N VAL A 111 -4.15 -26.81 -0.28
CA VAL A 111 -4.50 -28.12 -0.86
C VAL A 111 -5.94 -28.19 -1.34
#